data_AF-A0AAU0S684-F1
#
_entry.id   AF-A0AAU0S684-F1
#
_cell.length_a   1.000
_cell.length_b   1.000
_cell.length_c   1.000
_cell.angle_alpha   90.00
_cell.angle_beta   90.00
_cell.angle_gamma   90.00
#
_symmetry.space_group_name_H-M   'P 1'
#
loop_
_entity.id
_entity.type
_entity.pdbx_description
1 polymer ?
#
loop_
_entity_poly.entity_id
_entity_poly.type
_entity_poly.pdbx_seq_one_letter_code
_entity_poly.pdbx_strand_id
1 'polypeptide(L)'
;MRYYAKAEIDTSFAGRWEMQAYTEFAHILNDNARPFPCTLGIAGWHNDQLRYAFIDHAPLVEQGGNEAALQELAASLQSYLPNARLFGKNTSLVVFFNETRDQGVPHYEQCFWNLLNGVHRLDSRPWPTDIATNPSDSSWEFSFAGQAMFVVCNTPSHRRRHSRYHPYFMLSFQPRWVFEDVIGPTAANAQKVRSEIRKRLHEFDEVAITAFLGSFGAAENREWHQYFLRDDNSAPLRCPFKHAAAAPRAVLFQQTGHYAIETVIRELLPPTGSVEVQFDTPNREHAWHSHATDETLHVIEGSMQFATIEQVFVCQPGDRILLPAQTIHRSVAGPAGCLYVIATRMLRHHLIN
;
A
#
# COMPACT_ATOMS: atom_id res chain seq x y z
N MET A 1 3.56 12.27 -8.31
CA MET A 1 2.46 12.07 -7.33
C MET A 1 1.53 11.01 -7.92
N ARG A 2 1.08 9.98 -7.18
CA ARG A 2 0.22 8.90 -7.70
C ARG A 2 -1.23 8.95 -7.17
N TYR A 3 -1.62 10.11 -6.65
CA TYR A 3 -2.99 10.40 -6.26
C TYR A 3 -3.33 11.83 -6.66
N TYR A 4 -4.63 12.14 -6.71
CA TYR A 4 -5.19 13.42 -7.13
C TYR A 4 -6.14 13.96 -6.05
N ALA A 5 -6.20 15.27 -5.88
CA ALA A 5 -7.29 15.99 -5.23
C ALA A 5 -8.44 16.23 -6.23
N LYS A 6 -9.61 16.67 -5.75
CA LYS A 6 -10.79 16.86 -6.62
C LYS A 6 -10.53 17.78 -7.81
N ALA A 7 -9.95 18.94 -7.56
CA ALA A 7 -9.71 19.95 -8.59
C ALA A 7 -8.75 19.47 -9.70
N GLU A 8 -7.87 18.52 -9.39
CA GLU A 8 -6.92 17.97 -10.35
C GLU A 8 -7.56 16.92 -11.29
N ILE A 9 -8.67 16.29 -10.86
CA ILE A 9 -9.35 15.26 -11.66
C ILE A 9 -10.01 15.90 -12.88
N ASP A 10 -10.75 16.99 -12.68
CA ASP A 10 -11.47 17.71 -13.72
C ASP A 10 -10.54 18.17 -14.86
N THR A 11 -9.34 18.63 -14.51
CA THR A 11 -8.35 19.11 -15.48
C THR A 11 -7.55 17.99 -16.15
N SER A 12 -7.34 16.86 -15.46
CA SER A 12 -6.42 15.81 -15.92
C SER A 12 -7.11 14.71 -16.74
N PHE A 13 -8.42 14.48 -16.54
CA PHE A 13 -9.11 13.29 -17.06
C PHE A 13 -10.37 13.59 -17.88
N ALA A 14 -10.50 14.81 -18.42
CA ALA A 14 -11.63 15.19 -19.26
C ALA A 14 -11.88 14.16 -20.39
N GLY A 15 -13.09 13.60 -20.43
CA GLY A 15 -13.52 12.62 -21.43
C GLY A 15 -13.00 11.18 -21.26
N ARG A 16 -12.28 10.89 -20.17
CA ARG A 16 -11.74 9.54 -19.88
C ARG A 16 -12.56 8.80 -18.81
N TRP A 17 -12.26 7.51 -18.63
CA TRP A 17 -12.96 6.63 -17.68
C TRP A 17 -12.74 7.06 -16.22
N GLU A 18 -11.60 7.65 -15.89
CA GLU A 18 -11.27 8.12 -14.54
C GLU A 18 -12.26 9.20 -14.08
N MET A 19 -12.59 10.14 -14.98
CA MET A 19 -13.58 11.18 -14.71
C MET A 19 -14.98 10.58 -14.53
N GLN A 20 -15.34 9.56 -15.31
CA GLN A 20 -16.61 8.86 -15.15
C GLN A 20 -16.69 8.13 -13.80
N ALA A 21 -15.66 7.37 -13.44
CA ALA A 21 -15.58 6.67 -12.16
C ALA A 21 -15.69 7.65 -10.97
N TYR A 22 -14.99 8.78 -11.04
CA TYR A 22 -15.10 9.83 -10.03
C TYR A 22 -16.49 10.48 -10.00
N THR A 23 -17.10 10.75 -11.16
CA THR A 23 -18.42 11.38 -11.25
C THR A 23 -19.51 10.49 -10.62
N GLU A 24 -19.47 9.19 -10.87
CA GLU A 24 -20.38 8.22 -10.24
C GLU A 24 -20.20 8.17 -8.72
N PHE A 25 -18.94 8.15 -8.25
CA PHE A 25 -18.64 8.22 -6.82
C PHE A 25 -19.17 9.52 -6.18
N ALA A 26 -18.92 10.66 -6.82
CA ALA A 26 -19.39 11.97 -6.36
C ALA A 26 -20.93 12.04 -6.32
N HIS A 27 -21.59 11.47 -7.32
CA HIS A 27 -23.05 11.39 -7.38
C HIS A 27 -23.62 10.58 -6.21
N ILE A 28 -23.06 9.40 -5.91
CA ILE A 28 -23.48 8.58 -4.76
C ILE A 28 -23.35 9.33 -3.43
N LEU A 29 -22.26 10.08 -3.24
CA LEU A 29 -22.03 10.82 -1.99
C LEU A 29 -22.90 12.07 -1.84
N ASN A 30 -23.37 12.64 -2.96
CA ASN A 30 -24.13 13.90 -2.99
C ASN A 30 -25.63 13.70 -3.26
N ASP A 31 -26.11 12.46 -3.32
CA ASP A 31 -27.53 12.15 -3.53
C ASP A 31 -28.33 12.41 -2.24
N ASN A 32 -29.11 13.49 -2.25
CA ASN A 32 -29.99 13.86 -1.14
C ASN A 32 -31.25 12.98 -1.05
N ALA A 33 -31.71 12.40 -2.17
CA ALA A 33 -32.85 11.50 -2.18
C ALA A 33 -32.49 10.14 -1.59
N ARG A 34 -31.22 9.74 -1.74
CA ARG A 34 -30.68 8.50 -1.18
C ARG A 34 -29.35 8.75 -0.44
N PRO A 35 -29.39 9.31 0.78
CA PRO A 35 -28.18 9.71 1.49
C PRO A 35 -27.22 8.54 1.76
N PHE A 36 -25.95 8.69 1.37
CA PHE A 36 -24.95 7.66 1.62
C PHE A 36 -24.76 7.39 3.13
N PRO A 37 -24.59 6.11 3.56
CA PRO A 37 -24.58 5.80 4.99
C PRO A 37 -23.38 6.31 5.78
N CYS A 38 -22.20 6.42 5.14
CA CYS A 38 -20.98 6.84 5.81
C CYS A 38 -20.88 8.38 5.88
N THR A 39 -21.27 8.94 7.02
CA THR A 39 -21.18 10.40 7.28
C THR A 39 -19.75 10.92 7.23
N LEU A 40 -18.75 10.11 7.62
CA LEU A 40 -17.34 10.47 7.53
C LEU A 40 -16.87 10.58 6.08
N GLY A 41 -17.27 9.65 5.21
CA GLY A 41 -16.95 9.69 3.78
C GLY A 41 -17.55 10.91 3.09
N ILE A 42 -18.82 11.22 3.40
CA ILE A 42 -19.50 12.44 2.91
C ILE A 42 -18.74 13.70 3.38
N ALA A 43 -18.41 13.79 4.67
CA ALA A 43 -17.70 14.94 5.23
C ALA A 43 -16.30 15.08 4.63
N GLY A 44 -15.55 13.98 4.48
CA GLY A 44 -14.24 13.98 3.83
C GLY A 44 -14.31 14.42 2.38
N TRP A 45 -15.34 13.99 1.64
CA TRP A 45 -15.57 14.45 0.28
C TRP A 45 -15.88 15.96 0.26
N HIS A 46 -16.90 16.45 0.98
CA HIS A 46 -17.25 17.88 0.96
C HIS A 46 -16.10 18.81 1.31
N ASN A 47 -15.21 18.41 2.22
CA ASN A 47 -14.07 19.21 2.67
C ASN A 47 -12.78 18.95 1.87
N ASP A 48 -12.85 18.28 0.71
CA ASP A 48 -11.70 17.95 -0.15
C ASP A 48 -10.55 17.21 0.56
N GLN A 49 -10.91 16.32 1.49
CA GLN A 49 -9.97 15.54 2.30
C GLN A 49 -9.66 14.17 1.69
N LEU A 50 -10.43 13.75 0.69
CA LEU A 50 -10.18 12.49 -0.01
C LEU A 50 -9.11 12.68 -1.07
N ARG A 51 -8.36 11.61 -1.34
CA ARG A 51 -7.43 11.53 -2.48
C ARG A 51 -7.81 10.37 -3.37
N TYR A 52 -7.53 10.50 -4.65
CA TYR A 52 -8.01 9.58 -5.67
C TYR A 52 -6.85 8.98 -6.45
N ALA A 53 -6.84 7.66 -6.63
CA ALA A 53 -5.92 7.00 -7.53
C ALA A 53 -6.71 6.20 -8.58
N PHE A 54 -6.18 6.14 -9.79
CA PHE A 54 -6.79 5.45 -10.92
C PHE A 54 -5.78 4.46 -11.48
N ILE A 55 -6.15 3.19 -11.50
CA ILE A 55 -5.31 2.09 -11.98
C ILE A 55 -5.97 1.54 -13.23
N ASP A 56 -5.34 1.76 -14.38
CA ASP A 56 -5.88 1.39 -15.70
C ASP A 56 -5.79 -0.13 -15.98
N HIS A 57 -5.19 -0.86 -15.06
CA HIS A 57 -5.07 -2.29 -15.11
C HIS A 57 -6.21 -2.95 -14.33
N ALA A 58 -6.97 -3.82 -14.99
CA ALA A 58 -7.80 -4.76 -14.26
C ALA A 58 -6.89 -5.54 -13.28
N PRO A 59 -7.26 -5.67 -12.00
CA PRO A 59 -6.44 -6.36 -11.00
C PRO A 59 -6.36 -7.88 -11.25
N LEU A 60 -7.01 -8.36 -12.32
CA LEU A 60 -7.33 -9.74 -12.61
C LEU A 60 -6.26 -10.40 -13.47
N VAL A 61 -5.60 -11.40 -12.89
CA VAL A 61 -5.04 -12.54 -13.62
C VAL A 61 -5.31 -13.78 -12.76
N GLU A 62 -5.57 -14.94 -13.37
CA GLU A 62 -5.68 -16.21 -12.65
C GLU A 62 -4.38 -16.49 -11.90
N GLN A 63 -4.45 -16.32 -10.57
CA GLN A 63 -3.33 -16.37 -9.62
C GLN A 63 -2.31 -15.22 -9.73
N GLY A 64 -1.93 -14.65 -8.57
CA GLY A 64 -0.89 -13.63 -8.46
C GLY A 64 -1.36 -12.17 -8.59
N GLY A 65 -2.49 -11.92 -9.27
CA GLY A 65 -2.95 -10.56 -9.57
C GLY A 65 -2.12 -9.90 -10.67
N ASN A 66 -2.60 -8.77 -11.21
CA ASN A 66 -1.82 -8.01 -12.17
C ASN A 66 -0.67 -7.27 -11.45
N GLU A 67 0.58 -7.63 -11.76
CA GLU A 67 1.76 -7.06 -11.09
C GLU A 67 1.85 -5.53 -11.24
N ALA A 68 1.49 -4.99 -12.41
CA ALA A 68 1.45 -3.55 -12.62
C ALA A 68 0.41 -2.89 -11.71
N ALA A 69 -0.79 -3.48 -11.59
CA ALA A 69 -1.83 -2.98 -10.69
C ALA A 69 -1.38 -3.02 -9.21
N LEU A 70 -0.67 -4.08 -8.80
CA LEU A 70 -0.11 -4.19 -7.44
C LEU A 70 0.95 -3.12 -7.17
N GLN A 71 1.88 -2.92 -8.11
CA GLN A 71 2.93 -1.91 -7.99
C GLN A 71 2.34 -0.49 -7.98
N GLU A 72 1.31 -0.23 -8.78
CA GLU A 72 0.59 1.06 -8.79
C GLU A 72 -0.16 1.32 -7.48
N LEU A 73 -0.90 0.32 -6.97
CA LEU A 73 -1.59 0.44 -5.70
C LEU A 73 -0.60 0.66 -4.55
N ALA A 74 0.47 -0.14 -4.49
CA ALA A 74 1.51 -0.01 -3.47
C ALA A 74 2.17 1.38 -3.51
N ALA A 75 2.53 1.88 -4.69
CA ALA A 75 3.14 3.20 -4.82
C ALA A 75 2.16 4.36 -4.50
N SER A 76 0.87 4.18 -4.80
CA SER A 76 -0.17 5.13 -4.42
C SER A 76 -0.31 5.22 -2.89
N LEU A 77 -0.33 4.07 -2.21
CA LEU A 77 -0.34 3.98 -0.75
C LEU A 77 0.95 4.56 -0.13
N GLN A 78 2.13 4.23 -0.68
CA GLN A 78 3.42 4.76 -0.23
C GLN A 78 3.48 6.29 -0.36
N SER A 79 2.82 6.86 -1.37
CA SER A 79 2.73 8.31 -1.55
C SER A 79 1.70 8.95 -0.62
N TYR A 80 0.54 8.33 -0.46
CA TYR A 80 -0.60 8.87 0.29
C TYR A 80 -0.35 8.86 1.80
N LEU A 81 0.08 7.73 2.37
CA LEU A 81 0.08 7.53 3.82
C LEU A 81 0.98 8.49 4.61
N PRO A 82 2.20 8.83 4.16
CA PRO A 82 3.02 9.83 4.84
C PRO A 82 2.38 11.22 4.90
N ASN A 83 1.46 11.52 3.97
CA ASN A 83 0.81 12.82 3.85
C ASN A 83 -0.63 12.82 4.38
N ALA A 84 -1.20 11.67 4.75
CA ALA A 84 -2.63 11.52 5.01
C ALA A 84 -3.18 12.52 6.04
N ARG A 85 -2.41 12.81 7.11
CA ARG A 85 -2.82 13.78 8.14
C ARG A 85 -2.96 15.21 7.61
N LEU A 86 -2.25 15.57 6.54
CA LEU A 86 -2.33 16.89 5.92
C LEU A 86 -3.64 17.10 5.16
N PHE A 87 -4.30 16.03 4.73
CA PHE A 87 -5.54 16.12 3.96
C PHE A 87 -6.77 16.33 4.86
N GLY A 88 -6.66 15.98 6.15
CA GLY A 88 -7.68 16.27 7.15
C GLY A 88 -8.17 15.02 7.89
N LYS A 89 -9.01 15.27 8.90
CA LYS A 89 -9.44 14.25 9.87
C LYS A 89 -10.29 13.11 9.28
N ASN A 90 -10.96 13.32 8.14
CA ASN A 90 -11.80 12.32 7.46
C ASN A 90 -11.17 11.84 6.14
N THR A 91 -9.84 11.84 6.04
CA THR A 91 -9.13 11.45 4.81
C THR A 91 -9.36 9.99 4.45
N SER A 92 -9.40 9.71 3.15
CA SER A 92 -9.31 8.37 2.58
C SER A 92 -8.62 8.43 1.22
N LEU A 93 -7.85 7.38 0.89
CA LEU A 93 -7.45 7.13 -0.49
C LEU A 93 -8.51 6.25 -1.16
N VAL A 94 -9.21 6.80 -2.13
CA VAL A 94 -10.18 6.09 -2.97
C VAL A 94 -9.46 5.68 -4.26
N VAL A 95 -9.37 4.38 -4.50
CA VAL A 95 -8.68 3.79 -5.65
C VAL A 95 -9.71 3.16 -6.57
N PHE A 96 -9.72 3.57 -7.82
CA PHE A 96 -10.55 2.98 -8.87
C PHE A 96 -9.70 2.13 -9.80
N PHE A 97 -10.23 0.97 -10.17
CA PHE A 97 -9.66 0.12 -11.22
C PHE A 97 -10.53 0.24 -12.47
N ASN A 98 -9.92 0.22 -13.66
CA ASN A 98 -10.64 0.16 -14.93
C ASN A 98 -11.27 -1.24 -15.15
N GLU A 99 -12.25 -1.56 -14.33
CA GLU A 99 -12.95 -2.84 -14.31
C GLU A 99 -14.41 -2.60 -13.93
N THR A 100 -15.31 -2.83 -14.89
CA THR A 100 -16.75 -2.56 -14.77
C THR A 100 -17.60 -3.82 -14.95
N ARG A 101 -16.98 -4.97 -15.26
CA ARG A 101 -17.73 -6.19 -15.57
C ARG A 101 -18.36 -6.76 -14.31
N ASP A 102 -19.53 -7.34 -14.46
CA ASP A 102 -20.12 -8.17 -13.42
C ASP A 102 -19.45 -9.56 -13.46
N GLN A 103 -18.56 -9.83 -12.51
CA GLN A 103 -17.83 -11.10 -12.39
C GLN A 103 -18.27 -11.91 -11.16
N GLY A 104 -19.31 -11.44 -10.46
CA GLY A 104 -19.82 -12.02 -9.23
C GLY A 104 -19.09 -11.53 -7.97
N VAL A 105 -19.84 -11.37 -6.89
CA VAL A 105 -19.34 -10.96 -5.57
C VAL A 105 -18.20 -11.89 -5.05
N PRO A 106 -18.28 -13.23 -5.16
CA PRO A 106 -17.19 -14.11 -4.70
C PRO A 106 -15.88 -13.92 -5.46
N HIS A 107 -15.95 -13.61 -6.76
CA HIS A 107 -14.76 -13.34 -7.56
C HIS A 107 -14.07 -12.07 -7.06
N TYR A 108 -14.82 -10.97 -6.91
CA TYR A 108 -14.25 -9.72 -6.40
C TYR A 108 -13.72 -9.83 -4.97
N GLU A 109 -14.30 -10.69 -4.13
CA GLU A 109 -13.76 -10.97 -2.80
C GLU A 109 -12.37 -11.61 -2.88
N GLN A 110 -12.20 -12.59 -3.79
CA GLN A 110 -10.89 -13.19 -4.03
C GLN A 110 -9.89 -12.16 -4.56
N CYS A 111 -10.31 -11.28 -5.47
CA CYS A 111 -9.47 -10.20 -6.02
C CYS A 111 -9.05 -9.22 -4.93
N PHE A 112 -9.98 -8.80 -4.09
CA PHE A 112 -9.74 -7.93 -2.94
C PHE A 112 -8.64 -8.49 -2.04
N TRP A 113 -8.77 -9.74 -1.61
CA TRP A 113 -7.78 -10.38 -0.75
C TRP A 113 -6.45 -10.63 -1.46
N ASN A 114 -6.45 -10.94 -2.75
CA ASN A 114 -5.23 -11.07 -3.55
C ASN A 114 -4.48 -9.74 -3.63
N LEU A 115 -5.20 -8.63 -3.82
CA LEU A 115 -4.62 -7.28 -3.82
C LEU A 115 -3.99 -6.96 -2.47
N LEU A 116 -4.72 -7.11 -1.35
CA LEU A 116 -4.19 -6.84 -0.01
C LEU A 116 -2.95 -7.69 0.31
N ASN A 117 -2.99 -8.99 0.01
CA ASN A 117 -1.84 -9.87 0.17
C ASN A 117 -0.66 -9.46 -0.74
N GLY A 118 -0.96 -9.02 -1.97
CA GLY A 118 0.04 -8.59 -2.94
C GLY A 118 0.75 -7.31 -2.51
N VAL A 119 0.00 -6.29 -2.10
CA VAL A 119 0.61 -5.05 -1.63
C VAL A 119 1.33 -5.24 -0.29
N HIS A 120 0.83 -6.08 0.62
CA HIS A 120 1.55 -6.42 1.86
C HIS A 120 2.96 -6.97 1.57
N ARG A 121 3.12 -7.81 0.54
CA ARG A 121 4.44 -8.30 0.11
C ARG A 121 5.35 -7.23 -0.47
N LEU A 122 4.79 -6.12 -0.96
CA LEU A 122 5.52 -4.99 -1.53
C LEU A 122 5.82 -3.90 -0.49
N ASP A 123 5.33 -4.04 0.75
CA ASP A 123 5.61 -3.07 1.80
C ASP A 123 7.08 -3.13 2.21
N SER A 124 7.75 -1.98 2.14
CA SER A 124 9.13 -1.82 2.59
C SER A 124 9.21 -1.34 4.04
N ARG A 125 8.09 -0.95 4.65
CA ARG A 125 8.05 -0.53 6.06
C ARG A 125 7.68 -1.71 6.96
N PRO A 126 8.18 -1.75 8.20
CA PRO A 126 7.77 -2.77 9.14
C PRO A 126 6.28 -2.63 9.46
N TRP A 127 5.64 -3.76 9.74
CA TRP A 127 4.29 -3.80 10.29
C TRP A 127 4.25 -3.04 11.63
N PRO A 128 3.20 -2.25 11.93
CA PRO A 128 3.09 -1.52 13.19
C PRO A 128 3.19 -2.45 14.41
N THR A 129 3.97 -2.05 15.43
CA THR A 129 4.24 -2.91 16.59
C THR A 129 3.04 -3.08 17.52
N ASP A 130 2.07 -2.17 17.44
CA ASP A 130 0.84 -2.11 18.22
C ASP A 130 -0.35 -2.80 17.54
N ILE A 131 -0.15 -3.36 16.33
CA ILE A 131 -1.19 -4.06 15.57
C ILE A 131 -0.80 -5.54 15.45
N ALA A 132 -1.71 -6.43 15.84
CA ALA A 132 -1.46 -7.86 15.72
C ALA A 132 -1.19 -8.27 14.26
N THR A 133 -0.33 -9.27 14.07
CA THR A 133 -0.03 -9.87 12.77
C THR A 133 -0.98 -11.02 12.41
N ASN A 134 -1.61 -11.63 13.43
CA ASN A 134 -2.58 -12.70 13.26
C ASN A 134 -4.00 -12.12 13.03
N PRO A 135 -4.64 -12.35 11.86
CA PRO A 135 -5.98 -11.84 11.58
C PRO A 135 -7.11 -12.45 12.43
N SER A 136 -6.79 -13.43 13.28
CA SER A 136 -7.72 -13.97 14.28
C SER A 136 -7.66 -13.23 15.62
N ASP A 137 -6.80 -12.21 15.73
CA ASP A 137 -6.71 -11.31 16.88
C ASP A 137 -7.69 -10.12 16.71
N SER A 138 -8.28 -9.65 17.79
CA SER A 138 -9.21 -8.51 17.79
C SER A 138 -8.52 -7.16 17.54
N SER A 139 -7.20 -7.09 17.73
CA SER A 139 -6.36 -5.92 17.45
C SER A 139 -5.72 -5.96 16.06
N TRP A 140 -5.99 -6.97 15.24
CA TRP A 140 -5.50 -7.02 13.87
C TRP A 140 -6.25 -6.02 12.98
N GLU A 141 -5.50 -5.32 12.15
CA GLU A 141 -6.00 -4.50 11.06
C GLU A 141 -5.00 -4.53 9.91
N PHE A 142 -5.46 -4.49 8.66
CA PHE A 142 -4.54 -4.44 7.53
C PHE A 142 -3.65 -3.21 7.63
N SER A 143 -2.34 -3.41 7.52
CA SER A 143 -1.36 -2.34 7.65
C SER A 143 -0.46 -2.28 6.42
N PHE A 144 -0.09 -1.06 6.04
CA PHE A 144 0.87 -0.80 4.98
C PHE A 144 1.61 0.51 5.27
N ALA A 145 2.86 0.63 4.86
CA ALA A 145 3.73 1.79 5.12
C ALA A 145 3.80 2.17 6.63
N GLY A 146 3.71 1.17 7.53
CA GLY A 146 3.69 1.40 8.97
C GLY A 146 2.42 2.08 9.50
N GLN A 147 1.29 1.99 8.77
CA GLN A 147 -0.01 2.53 9.20
C GLN A 147 -1.10 1.45 9.09
N ALA A 148 -1.86 1.28 10.16
CA ALA A 148 -3.08 0.48 10.18
C ALA A 148 -4.21 1.20 9.42
N MET A 149 -4.99 0.47 8.64
CA MET A 149 -6.06 1.03 7.82
C MET A 149 -7.27 0.11 7.75
N PHE A 150 -8.45 0.71 7.85
CA PHE A 150 -9.69 0.09 7.46
C PHE A 150 -9.83 0.15 5.94
N VAL A 151 -10.15 -0.99 5.31
CA VAL A 151 -10.29 -1.08 3.85
C VAL A 151 -11.71 -1.44 3.50
N VAL A 152 -12.31 -0.66 2.61
CA VAL A 152 -13.64 -0.93 2.06
C VAL A 152 -13.53 -1.34 0.60
N CYS A 153 -14.27 -2.36 0.22
CA CYS A 153 -14.39 -2.81 -1.16
C CYS A 153 -15.80 -2.52 -1.72
N ASN A 154 -15.85 -1.89 -2.90
CA ASN A 154 -17.06 -1.69 -3.68
C ASN A 154 -16.89 -2.32 -5.06
N THR A 155 -17.94 -2.95 -5.59
CA THR A 155 -17.84 -3.73 -6.83
C THR A 155 -19.05 -3.52 -7.74
N PRO A 156 -18.89 -3.74 -9.07
CA PRO A 156 -19.99 -3.74 -10.02
C PRO A 156 -21.00 -4.88 -9.80
N SER A 157 -20.64 -5.89 -8.99
CA SER A 157 -21.43 -7.10 -8.75
C SER A 157 -22.33 -7.06 -7.52
N HIS A 158 -22.17 -6.10 -6.61
CA HIS A 158 -23.11 -5.95 -5.50
C HIS A 158 -24.44 -5.44 -6.03
N ARG A 159 -25.54 -6.13 -5.71
CA ARG A 159 -26.89 -5.78 -6.19
C ARG A 159 -27.83 -5.40 -5.06
N ARG A 160 -27.67 -6.04 -3.89
CA ARG A 160 -28.57 -5.84 -2.74
C ARG A 160 -27.95 -4.98 -1.66
N ARG A 161 -26.63 -5.08 -1.47
CA ARG A 161 -25.85 -4.20 -0.60
C ARG A 161 -25.35 -3.00 -1.38
N HIS A 162 -26.26 -2.07 -1.64
CA HIS A 162 -25.98 -0.84 -2.39
C HIS A 162 -24.82 -0.03 -1.81
N SER A 163 -24.59 -0.08 -0.49
CA SER A 163 -23.46 0.57 0.19
C SER A 163 -22.09 0.03 -0.24
N ARG A 164 -22.05 -1.16 -0.88
CA ARG A 164 -20.88 -1.80 -1.48
C ARG A 164 -20.94 -1.86 -3.01
N TYR A 165 -21.94 -1.23 -3.63
CA TYR A 165 -21.99 -1.09 -5.08
C TYR A 165 -21.12 0.09 -5.53
N HIS A 166 -20.48 -0.06 -6.67
CA HIS A 166 -19.96 1.02 -7.50
C HIS A 166 -19.81 0.49 -8.94
N PRO A 167 -20.09 1.28 -10.00
CA PRO A 167 -19.97 0.82 -11.40
C PRO A 167 -18.56 0.37 -11.81
N TYR A 168 -17.54 0.83 -11.08
CA TYR A 168 -16.15 0.38 -11.19
C TYR A 168 -15.72 -0.36 -9.93
N PHE A 169 -14.82 -1.34 -10.05
CA PHE A 169 -14.16 -1.92 -8.88
C PHE A 169 -13.36 -0.83 -8.13
N MET A 170 -13.69 -0.63 -6.86
CA MET A 170 -13.21 0.49 -6.07
C MET A 170 -12.81 0.03 -4.67
N LEU A 171 -11.64 0.49 -4.20
CA LEU A 171 -11.18 0.30 -2.84
C LEU A 171 -11.04 1.66 -2.13
N SER A 172 -11.44 1.74 -0.87
CA SER A 172 -11.15 2.91 -0.03
C SER A 172 -10.26 2.51 1.14
N PHE A 173 -9.13 3.19 1.29
CA PHE A 173 -8.17 2.98 2.39
C PHE A 173 -8.27 4.14 3.37
N GLN A 174 -8.54 3.82 4.63
CA GLN A 174 -8.84 4.79 5.68
C GLN A 174 -7.92 4.52 6.86
N PRO A 175 -6.91 5.38 7.14
CA PRO A 175 -6.05 5.19 8.29
C PRO A 175 -6.84 5.07 9.60
N ARG A 176 -6.47 4.14 10.48
CA ARG A 176 -7.17 3.84 11.74
C ARG A 176 -7.53 5.08 12.55
N TRP A 177 -6.60 6.02 12.62
CA TRP A 177 -6.74 7.26 13.39
C TRP A 177 -7.89 8.17 12.92
N VAL A 178 -8.40 7.98 11.70
CA VAL A 178 -9.62 8.66 11.22
C VAL A 178 -10.84 8.33 12.09
N PHE A 179 -10.85 7.15 12.71
CA PHE A 179 -11.97 6.67 13.52
C PHE A 179 -11.83 6.95 15.01
N GLU A 180 -10.62 7.19 15.51
CA GLU A 180 -10.31 7.25 16.96
C GLU A 180 -11.21 8.24 17.71
N ASP A 181 -11.36 9.45 17.18
CA ASP A 181 -12.15 10.53 17.81
C ASP A 181 -13.65 10.49 17.50
N VAL A 182 -14.08 9.58 16.61
CA VAL A 182 -15.48 9.53 16.14
C VAL A 182 -16.19 8.28 16.64
N ILE A 183 -15.61 7.11 16.36
CA ILE A 183 -16.15 5.79 16.68
C ILE A 183 -15.10 4.93 17.40
N GLY A 184 -14.05 5.53 17.96
CA GLY A 184 -13.11 4.86 18.84
C GLY A 184 -13.68 4.62 20.23
N PRO A 185 -12.99 3.83 21.06
CA PRO A 185 -13.45 3.47 22.41
C PRO A 185 -13.57 4.67 23.35
N THR A 186 -12.81 5.74 23.12
CA THR A 186 -12.79 6.97 23.94
C THR A 186 -13.67 8.09 23.39
N ALA A 187 -14.26 7.93 22.21
CA ALA A 187 -15.03 8.97 21.57
C ALA A 187 -16.41 9.17 22.23
N ALA A 188 -16.65 10.37 22.75
CA ALA A 188 -17.84 10.70 23.54
C ALA A 188 -19.18 10.42 22.83
N ASN A 189 -19.20 10.50 21.50
CA ASN A 189 -20.40 10.30 20.67
C ASN A 189 -20.37 9.01 19.85
N ALA A 190 -19.44 8.08 20.12
CA ALA A 190 -19.25 6.86 19.32
C ALA A 190 -20.55 6.07 19.13
N GLN A 191 -21.31 5.88 20.21
CA GLN A 191 -22.55 5.11 20.15
C GLN A 191 -23.59 5.80 19.26
N LYS A 192 -23.74 7.12 19.38
CA LYS A 192 -24.68 7.90 18.56
C LYS A 192 -24.30 7.85 17.08
N VAL A 193 -23.02 8.01 16.76
CA VAL A 193 -22.53 7.95 15.38
C VAL A 193 -22.74 6.55 14.79
N ARG A 194 -22.43 5.49 15.54
CA ARG A 194 -22.67 4.10 15.10
C ARG A 194 -24.15 3.83 14.86
N SER A 195 -25.02 4.27 15.77
CA SER A 195 -26.48 4.12 15.62
C SER A 195 -27.00 4.83 14.37
N GLU A 196 -26.51 6.04 14.08
CA GLU A 196 -26.86 6.79 12.88
C GLU A 196 -26.39 6.08 11.60
N ILE A 197 -25.13 5.63 11.55
CA ILE A 197 -24.61 4.86 10.40
C ILE A 197 -25.42 3.59 10.18
N ARG A 198 -25.74 2.85 11.25
CA ARG A 198 -26.56 1.63 11.18
C ARG A 198 -27.97 1.92 10.66
N LYS A 199 -28.60 3.00 11.12
CA LYS A 199 -29.91 3.43 10.62
C LYS A 199 -29.85 3.70 9.12
N ARG A 200 -28.87 4.49 8.66
CA ARG A 200 -28.71 4.78 7.22
C ARG A 200 -28.41 3.54 6.40
N LEU A 201 -27.59 2.61 6.91
CA LEU A 201 -27.34 1.34 6.24
C LEU A 201 -28.63 0.54 6.04
N HIS A 202 -29.50 0.51 7.05
CA HIS A 202 -30.79 -0.17 6.95
C HIS A 202 -31.72 0.44 5.90
N GLU A 203 -31.69 1.78 5.74
CA GLU A 203 -32.47 2.49 4.72
C GLU A 203 -31.85 2.38 3.33
N PHE A 204 -30.52 2.26 3.24
CA PHE A 204 -29.78 2.28 1.98
C PHE A 204 -29.65 0.90 1.33
N ASP A 205 -29.45 -0.16 2.12
CA ASP A 205 -29.27 -1.53 1.67
C ASP A 205 -30.57 -2.34 1.71
N GLU A 206 -30.73 -3.30 0.80
CA GLU A 206 -31.85 -4.27 0.81
C GLU A 206 -31.58 -5.49 1.69
N VAL A 207 -30.42 -5.52 2.34
CA VAL A 207 -29.95 -6.63 3.17
C VAL A 207 -29.85 -6.18 4.61
N ALA A 208 -30.17 -7.09 5.54
CA ALA A 208 -30.04 -6.83 6.95
C ALA A 208 -28.59 -6.45 7.31
N ILE A 209 -28.45 -5.57 8.30
CA ILE A 209 -27.16 -5.18 8.87
C ILE A 209 -26.44 -6.46 9.33
N THR A 210 -25.21 -6.63 8.89
CA THR A 210 -24.40 -7.80 9.26
C THR A 210 -24.04 -7.78 10.75
N ALA A 211 -23.98 -8.96 11.36
CA ALA A 211 -23.50 -9.13 12.73
C ALA A 211 -22.01 -8.77 12.89
N PHE A 212 -21.26 -8.72 11.78
CA PHE A 212 -19.82 -8.41 11.79
C PHE A 212 -19.50 -6.92 11.99
N LEU A 213 -20.48 -6.01 11.95
CA LEU A 213 -20.27 -4.58 12.17
C LEU A 213 -20.04 -4.28 13.67
N GLY A 214 -18.84 -4.59 14.13
CA GLY A 214 -18.39 -4.49 15.52
C GLY A 214 -17.48 -3.30 15.81
N SER A 215 -16.89 -3.31 17.01
CA SER A 215 -15.88 -2.33 17.43
C SER A 215 -14.50 -2.95 17.39
N PHE A 216 -13.55 -2.27 16.77
CA PHE A 216 -12.14 -2.67 16.80
C PHE A 216 -11.64 -2.94 18.21
N GLY A 217 -10.84 -3.99 18.39
CA GLY A 217 -10.31 -4.40 19.68
C GLY A 217 -11.29 -5.18 20.57
N ALA A 218 -12.59 -5.22 20.26
CA ALA A 218 -13.54 -6.04 21.01
C ALA A 218 -13.25 -7.53 20.81
N ALA A 219 -13.30 -8.31 21.89
CA ALA A 219 -12.83 -9.71 21.92
C ALA A 219 -13.55 -10.62 20.91
N GLU A 220 -14.81 -10.32 20.62
CA GLU A 220 -15.68 -11.01 19.67
C GLU A 220 -15.60 -10.44 18.24
N ASN A 221 -15.02 -9.27 18.06
CA ASN A 221 -14.92 -8.61 16.75
C ASN A 221 -13.64 -9.04 16.01
N ARG A 222 -13.75 -9.20 14.70
CA ARG A 222 -12.59 -9.33 13.81
C ARG A 222 -12.75 -8.32 12.69
N GLU A 223 -11.84 -7.35 12.62
CA GLU A 223 -12.00 -6.19 11.74
C GLU A 223 -12.12 -6.59 10.27
N TRP A 224 -11.38 -7.64 9.85
CA TRP A 224 -11.39 -8.13 8.47
C TRP A 224 -12.76 -8.59 7.96
N HIS A 225 -13.67 -9.03 8.85
CA HIS A 225 -15.02 -9.39 8.42
C HIS A 225 -15.79 -8.18 7.87
N GLN A 226 -15.39 -6.97 8.23
CA GLN A 226 -16.08 -5.74 7.80
C GLN A 226 -15.54 -5.19 6.47
N TYR A 227 -14.39 -5.68 6.00
CA TYR A 227 -13.72 -5.14 4.81
C TYR A 227 -14.44 -5.47 3.51
N PHE A 228 -14.92 -6.70 3.40
CA PHE A 228 -15.69 -7.18 2.26
C PHE A 228 -16.99 -7.80 2.76
N LEU A 229 -18.14 -7.22 2.37
CA LEU A 229 -19.46 -7.66 2.85
C LEU A 229 -20.31 -8.16 1.69
N ARG A 230 -20.59 -9.46 1.65
CA ARG A 230 -21.44 -10.07 0.62
C ARG A 230 -22.91 -9.64 0.72
N ASP A 231 -23.65 -9.86 -0.36
CA ASP A 231 -25.10 -9.59 -0.47
C ASP A 231 -25.98 -10.55 0.36
N ASP A 232 -25.43 -11.63 0.91
CA ASP A 232 -26.16 -12.65 1.67
C ASP A 232 -25.77 -12.73 3.14
N ASN A 233 -24.94 -11.79 3.63
CA ASN A 233 -24.33 -11.81 4.96
C ASN A 233 -23.46 -13.04 5.27
N SER A 234 -23.19 -13.91 4.28
CA SER A 234 -22.19 -14.96 4.46
C SER A 234 -20.79 -14.33 4.53
N ALA A 235 -19.89 -15.01 5.22
CA ALA A 235 -18.48 -14.62 5.30
C ALA A 235 -17.59 -15.87 5.31
N PRO A 236 -16.31 -15.73 4.91
CA PRO A 236 -15.32 -16.77 5.09
C PRO A 236 -15.19 -17.19 6.56
N LEU A 237 -14.90 -18.47 6.82
CA LEU A 237 -14.64 -18.99 8.16
C LEU A 237 -13.27 -18.56 8.73
N ARG A 238 -12.34 -18.19 7.85
CA ARG A 238 -10.99 -17.73 8.20
C ARG A 238 -10.62 -16.57 7.29
N CYS A 239 -9.82 -15.64 7.82
CA CYS A 239 -9.33 -14.52 7.05
C CYS A 239 -8.44 -15.01 5.88
N PRO A 240 -8.72 -14.61 4.63
CA PRO A 240 -7.85 -14.93 3.50
C PRO A 240 -6.53 -14.14 3.48
N PHE A 241 -6.38 -13.13 4.35
CA PHE A 241 -5.11 -12.44 4.55
C PHE A 241 -4.07 -13.41 5.12
N LYS A 242 -2.92 -13.44 4.47
CA LYS A 242 -1.75 -14.18 4.89
C LYS A 242 -0.74 -13.14 5.31
N HIS A 243 -0.52 -13.05 6.61
CA HIS A 243 0.65 -12.34 7.12
C HIS A 243 1.89 -13.16 6.75
N ALA A 244 2.32 -13.03 5.50
CA ALA A 244 3.65 -13.43 5.12
C ALA A 244 4.58 -12.56 5.98
N ALA A 245 5.58 -13.17 6.63
CA ALA A 245 6.80 -12.40 6.89
C ALA A 245 7.13 -11.72 5.55
N ALA A 246 7.42 -10.41 5.55
CA ALA A 246 7.92 -9.76 4.35
C ALA A 246 8.93 -10.73 3.75
N ALA A 247 8.70 -11.18 2.50
CA ALA A 247 9.62 -12.11 1.88
C ALA A 247 11.00 -11.50 2.08
N PRO A 248 12.00 -12.23 2.62
CA PRO A 248 13.31 -11.64 2.88
C PRO A 248 13.68 -10.89 1.61
N ARG A 249 13.79 -9.56 1.72
CA ARG A 249 14.10 -8.74 0.56
C ARG A 249 15.47 -9.29 0.17
N ALA A 250 15.53 -9.95 -0.97
CA ALA A 250 16.76 -10.58 -1.40
C ALA A 250 17.75 -9.47 -1.74
N VAL A 251 19.03 -9.71 -1.48
CA VAL A 251 20.07 -8.86 -2.06
C VAL A 251 19.98 -9.02 -3.56
N LEU A 252 19.75 -7.92 -4.26
CA LEU A 252 19.69 -7.92 -5.72
C LEU A 252 21.00 -7.37 -6.26
N PHE A 253 21.48 -8.01 -7.31
CA PHE A 253 22.64 -7.58 -8.06
C PHE A 253 22.19 -7.12 -9.44
N GLN A 254 22.66 -5.95 -9.88
CA GLN A 254 22.32 -5.39 -11.18
C GLN A 254 23.59 -4.93 -11.89
N GLN A 255 23.75 -5.31 -13.15
CA GLN A 255 24.71 -4.67 -14.04
C GLN A 255 24.04 -3.43 -14.63
N THR A 256 24.60 -2.25 -14.40
CA THR A 256 23.95 -0.98 -14.80
C THR A 256 24.55 -0.32 -16.06
N GLY A 257 25.75 -0.73 -16.46
CA GLY A 257 26.54 -0.10 -17.52
C GLY A 257 27.10 1.28 -17.16
N HIS A 258 26.95 1.73 -15.90
CA HIS A 258 27.42 3.03 -15.45
C HIS A 258 28.79 2.91 -14.78
N TYR A 259 29.83 3.52 -15.36
CA TYR A 259 31.21 3.39 -14.87
C TYR A 259 31.79 4.70 -14.32
N ALA A 260 31.25 5.84 -14.76
CA ALA A 260 31.74 7.15 -14.33
C ALA A 260 31.16 7.53 -12.96
N ILE A 261 32.03 7.86 -12.00
CA ILE A 261 31.63 8.23 -10.64
C ILE A 261 30.63 9.38 -10.60
N GLU A 262 30.77 10.38 -11.48
CA GLU A 262 29.89 11.54 -11.50
C GLU A 262 28.46 11.16 -11.93
N THR A 263 28.32 10.26 -12.90
CA THR A 263 27.01 9.71 -13.33
C THR A 263 26.33 8.99 -12.18
N VAL A 264 27.08 8.13 -11.50
CA VAL A 264 26.57 7.30 -10.40
C VAL A 264 26.18 8.17 -9.20
N ILE A 265 27.01 9.15 -8.82
CA ILE A 265 26.66 10.09 -7.75
C ILE A 265 25.35 10.81 -8.09
N ARG A 266 25.21 11.35 -9.30
CA ARG A 266 24.00 12.08 -9.70
C ARG A 266 22.75 11.20 -9.69
N GLU A 267 22.89 9.92 -10.05
CA GLU A 267 21.80 8.94 -10.01
C GLU A 267 21.42 8.57 -8.57
N LEU A 268 22.42 8.39 -7.70
CA LEU A 268 22.22 7.92 -6.34
C LEU A 268 21.85 9.04 -5.36
N LEU A 269 22.16 10.30 -5.67
CA LEU A 269 21.92 11.46 -4.79
C LEU A 269 20.42 11.76 -4.62
N PRO A 270 19.91 11.95 -3.40
CA PRO A 270 18.54 12.39 -3.17
C PRO A 270 18.36 13.88 -3.53
N PRO A 271 17.13 14.35 -3.77
CA PRO A 271 16.83 15.77 -3.90
C PRO A 271 17.33 16.60 -2.69
N THR A 272 17.38 16.00 -1.50
CA THR A 272 18.00 16.56 -0.30
C THR A 272 18.65 15.43 0.49
N GLY A 273 19.95 15.55 0.78
CA GLY A 273 20.72 14.54 1.50
C GLY A 273 22.10 14.32 0.89
N SER A 274 22.64 13.11 1.06
CA SER A 274 24.00 12.76 0.65
C SER A 274 24.09 11.34 0.09
N VAL A 275 25.21 11.07 -0.56
CA VAL A 275 25.74 9.73 -0.81
C VAL A 275 27.14 9.68 -0.20
N GLU A 276 27.61 8.48 0.12
CA GLU A 276 28.97 8.26 0.58
C GLU A 276 29.82 7.72 -0.58
N VAL A 277 31.03 8.24 -0.74
CA VAL A 277 32.03 7.69 -1.65
C VAL A 277 33.10 7.05 -0.79
N GLN A 278 33.32 5.75 -0.97
CA GLN A 278 34.22 4.97 -0.15
C GLN A 278 35.29 4.30 -1.01
N PHE A 279 36.53 4.41 -0.56
CA PHE A 279 37.64 3.62 -1.10
C PHE A 279 38.15 2.68 -0.01
N ASP A 280 38.03 1.40 -0.28
CA ASP A 280 38.63 0.35 0.54
C ASP A 280 39.99 -0.02 -0.02
N THR A 281 41.01 0.00 0.85
CA THR A 281 42.38 -0.40 0.49
C THR A 281 42.45 -1.89 0.13
N PRO A 282 43.51 -2.34 -0.59
CA PRO A 282 43.66 -3.74 -0.97
C PRO A 282 43.43 -4.73 0.17
N ASN A 283 42.56 -5.72 -0.06
CA ASN A 283 42.19 -6.76 0.91
C ASN A 283 41.56 -6.25 2.21
N ARG A 284 41.07 -5.00 2.24
CA ARG A 284 40.30 -4.48 3.38
C ARG A 284 39.05 -5.33 3.56
N GLU A 285 38.84 -5.78 4.80
CA GLU A 285 37.64 -6.53 5.19
C GLU A 285 36.72 -5.66 6.04
N HIS A 286 35.43 -5.70 5.71
CA HIS A 286 34.35 -5.31 6.60
C HIS A 286 33.68 -6.60 7.09
N ALA A 287 33.94 -6.93 8.36
CA ALA A 287 33.46 -8.16 8.99
C ALA A 287 31.92 -8.24 8.99
N TRP A 288 31.35 -9.41 9.28
CA TRP A 288 29.91 -9.61 9.30
C TRP A 288 29.16 -8.58 10.16
N HIS A 289 28.25 -7.84 9.54
CA HIS A 289 27.43 -6.82 10.20
C HIS A 289 26.10 -6.62 9.46
N SER A 290 25.29 -5.67 9.93
CA SER A 290 24.05 -5.25 9.28
C SER A 290 23.77 -3.78 9.58
N HIS A 291 22.95 -3.15 8.74
CA HIS A 291 22.55 -1.75 8.89
C HIS A 291 21.04 -1.63 9.11
N ALA A 292 20.61 -0.58 9.82
CA ALA A 292 19.19 -0.34 10.07
C ALA A 292 18.43 0.22 8.87
N THR A 293 19.15 0.65 7.83
CA THR A 293 18.63 1.26 6.61
C THR A 293 18.90 0.39 5.41
N ASP A 294 18.03 0.49 4.40
CA ASP A 294 18.33 -0.06 3.07
C ASP A 294 19.53 0.67 2.48
N GLU A 295 20.35 -0.02 1.69
CA GLU A 295 21.51 0.55 1.02
C GLU A 295 21.56 0.15 -0.46
N THR A 296 22.08 1.05 -1.28
CA THR A 296 22.48 0.78 -2.67
C THR A 296 23.96 1.05 -2.79
N LEU A 297 24.75 0.02 -3.08
CA LEU A 297 26.19 0.14 -3.33
C LEU A 297 26.45 0.03 -4.82
N HIS A 298 27.36 0.85 -5.34
CA HIS A 298 27.70 0.83 -6.75
C HIS A 298 29.22 0.92 -6.96
N VAL A 299 29.79 -0.11 -7.60
CA VAL A 299 31.24 -0.26 -7.77
C VAL A 299 31.72 0.58 -8.95
N ILE A 300 32.71 1.43 -8.71
CA ILE A 300 33.31 2.35 -9.70
C ILE A 300 34.65 1.80 -10.20
N GLU A 301 35.54 1.38 -9.29
CA GLU A 301 36.86 0.86 -9.64
C GLU A 301 37.25 -0.30 -8.72
N GLY A 302 38.16 -1.14 -9.20
CA GLY A 302 38.64 -2.32 -8.48
C GLY A 302 37.59 -3.41 -8.41
N SER A 303 37.57 -4.18 -7.32
CA SER A 303 36.59 -5.25 -7.13
C SER A 303 36.32 -5.49 -5.65
N MET A 304 35.18 -6.08 -5.33
CA MET A 304 34.89 -6.55 -3.98
C MET A 304 34.21 -7.91 -4.01
N GLN A 305 34.55 -8.76 -3.05
CA GLN A 305 33.74 -9.92 -2.74
C GLN A 305 32.71 -9.52 -1.69
N PHE A 306 31.43 -9.51 -2.05
CA PHE A 306 30.34 -9.22 -1.14
C PHE A 306 29.64 -10.53 -0.77
N ALA A 307 29.37 -10.76 0.51
CA ALA A 307 28.71 -11.99 0.95
C ALA A 307 27.57 -11.70 1.91
N THR A 308 26.45 -12.39 1.72
CA THR A 308 25.39 -12.56 2.71
C THR A 308 25.51 -13.96 3.33
N ILE A 309 24.67 -14.27 4.32
CA ILE A 309 24.57 -15.63 4.88
C ILE A 309 24.24 -16.66 3.79
N GLU A 310 23.51 -16.25 2.75
CA GLU A 310 22.96 -17.14 1.73
C GLU A 310 23.83 -17.20 0.46
N GLN A 311 24.52 -16.11 0.12
CA GLN A 311 25.11 -15.93 -1.20
C GLN A 311 26.44 -15.17 -1.14
N VAL A 312 27.31 -15.45 -2.10
CA VAL A 312 28.58 -14.74 -2.27
C VAL A 312 28.66 -14.23 -3.70
N PHE A 313 28.99 -12.96 -3.84
CA PHE A 313 29.11 -12.24 -5.09
C PHE A 313 30.52 -11.70 -5.26
N VAL A 314 31.00 -11.65 -6.49
CA VAL A 314 32.22 -10.94 -6.86
C VAL A 314 31.80 -9.77 -7.75
N CYS A 315 31.90 -8.57 -7.20
CA CYS A 315 31.45 -7.35 -7.84
C CYS A 315 32.62 -6.64 -8.53
N GLN A 316 32.35 -6.12 -9.72
CA GLN A 316 33.25 -5.43 -10.62
C GLN A 316 32.69 -4.04 -10.95
N PRO A 317 33.45 -3.16 -11.62
CA PRO A 317 32.97 -1.86 -12.02
C PRO A 317 31.65 -1.92 -12.80
N GLY A 318 30.71 -1.03 -12.46
CA GLY A 318 29.38 -0.95 -13.05
C GLY A 318 28.32 -1.86 -12.42
N ASP A 319 28.72 -2.69 -11.46
CA ASP A 319 27.81 -3.52 -10.69
C ASP A 319 27.17 -2.74 -9.54
N ARG A 320 25.89 -3.03 -9.30
CA ARG A 320 25.09 -2.44 -8.23
C ARG A 320 24.52 -3.52 -7.33
N ILE A 321 24.64 -3.30 -6.03
CA ILE A 321 24.09 -4.13 -4.98
C ILE A 321 22.95 -3.36 -4.32
N LEU A 322 21.76 -3.95 -4.32
CA LEU A 322 20.62 -3.48 -3.55
C LEU A 322 20.56 -4.31 -2.28
N LEU A 323 20.92 -3.70 -1.16
CA LEU A 323 21.12 -4.33 0.13
C LEU A 323 20.01 -3.93 1.10
N PRO A 324 19.08 -4.82 1.43
CA PRO A 324 17.99 -4.49 2.34
C PRO A 324 18.47 -4.29 3.77
N ALA A 325 17.79 -3.41 4.50
CA ALA A 325 18.01 -3.21 5.92
C ALA A 325 18.02 -4.55 6.68
N GLN A 326 18.86 -4.64 7.70
CA GLN A 326 19.05 -5.81 8.57
C GLN A 326 19.59 -7.06 7.87
N THR A 327 19.99 -6.97 6.59
CA THR A 327 20.69 -8.07 5.92
C THR A 327 22.07 -8.24 6.55
N ILE A 328 22.35 -9.43 7.10
CA ILE A 328 23.68 -9.77 7.59
C ILE A 328 24.60 -10.01 6.40
N HIS A 329 25.67 -9.22 6.31
CA HIS A 329 26.60 -9.25 5.18
C HIS A 329 28.02 -8.92 5.60
N ARG A 330 28.98 -9.21 4.72
CA ARG A 330 30.39 -8.82 4.81
C ARG A 330 30.92 -8.44 3.43
N SER A 331 32.04 -7.72 3.39
CA SER A 331 32.76 -7.46 2.14
C SER A 331 34.27 -7.54 2.31
N VAL A 332 34.96 -7.94 1.24
CA VAL A 332 36.42 -7.94 1.15
C VAL A 332 36.81 -7.27 -0.16
N ALA A 333 37.56 -6.18 -0.09
CA ALA A 333 38.08 -5.50 -1.27
C ALA A 333 39.14 -6.38 -1.98
N GLY A 334 39.16 -6.33 -3.31
CA GLY A 334 40.11 -7.07 -4.12
C GLY A 334 41.56 -6.60 -3.95
N PRO A 335 42.52 -7.23 -4.66
CA PRO A 335 43.95 -6.94 -4.53
C PRO A 335 44.34 -5.53 -5.00
N ALA A 336 43.49 -4.85 -5.77
CA ALA A 336 43.69 -3.46 -6.20
C ALA A 336 42.92 -2.44 -5.33
N GLY A 337 42.24 -2.90 -4.27
CA GLY A 337 41.25 -2.09 -3.54
C GLY A 337 39.91 -2.00 -4.27
N CYS A 338 38.99 -1.19 -3.75
CA CYS A 338 37.68 -0.96 -4.36
C CYS A 338 37.17 0.45 -4.07
N LEU A 339 36.80 1.19 -5.13
CA LEU A 339 36.11 2.48 -5.05
C LEU A 339 34.63 2.25 -5.37
N TYR A 340 33.74 2.70 -4.49
CA TYR A 340 32.31 2.54 -4.67
C TYR A 340 31.52 3.69 -4.02
N VAL A 341 30.26 3.83 -4.44
CA VAL A 341 29.32 4.84 -3.94
C VAL A 341 28.18 4.15 -3.20
N ILE A 342 27.77 4.69 -2.05
CA ILE A 342 26.71 4.16 -1.20
C ILE A 342 25.59 5.20 -1.07
N ALA A 343 24.36 4.77 -1.29
CA ALA A 343 23.16 5.51 -0.91
C ALA A 343 22.38 4.74 0.15
N THR A 344 21.95 5.41 1.22
CA THR A 344 21.14 4.82 2.32
C THR A 344 19.65 4.70 1.96
N ARG A 345 19.39 4.13 0.76
CA ARG A 345 18.07 3.83 0.22
C ARG A 345 18.16 2.83 -0.92
N MET A 346 17.04 2.17 -1.24
CA MET A 346 16.91 1.33 -2.44
C MET A 346 16.74 2.16 -3.72
N LEU A 347 17.61 1.97 -4.71
CA LEU A 347 17.48 2.56 -6.04
C LEU A 347 17.69 1.49 -7.12
N ARG A 348 16.58 0.90 -7.55
CA ARG A 348 16.60 -0.03 -8.69
C ARG A 348 16.98 0.73 -9.95
N HIS A 349 17.98 0.22 -10.67
CA HIS A 349 18.23 0.65 -12.04
C HIS A 349 17.06 0.15 -12.90
N HIS A 350 16.37 1.08 -13.55
CA HIS A 350 15.37 0.76 -14.56
C HIS A 350 16.06 0.83 -15.92
N LEU A 351 16.12 -0.31 -16.62
CA LEU A 351 16.45 -0.29 -18.05
C LEU A 351 15.36 0.54 -18.74
N ILE A 352 15.72 1.73 -19.21
CA ILE A 352 14.92 2.45 -20.18
C ILE A 352 15.03 1.62 -21.47
N ASN A 353 13.99 0.85 -21.78
CA ASN A 353 13.79 0.32 -23.12
C ASN A 353 13.17 1.41 -24.00
#